data_AF-N9F6N0-F1
#
_entry.id   AF-N9F6N0-F1
#
_cell.length_a   1.000
_cell.length_b   1.000
_cell.length_c   1.000
_cell.angle_alpha   90.00
_cell.angle_beta   90.00
_cell.angle_gamma   90.00
#
_symmetry.space_group_name_H-M   'P 1'
#
loop_
_entity.id
_entity.type
_entity.pdbx_description
1 polymer ?
#
loop_
_entity_poly.entity_id
_entity_poly.type
_entity_poly.pdbx_seq_one_letter_code
_entity_poly.pdbx_strand_id
1 'polypeptide(L)'
;MKISYTFTSGRLEAVFKISNHIQYGEKNDTAKEKEIIEKFRADVSSGKSHEDTELFKALSSVDEKIVINRFTRVLKENTGSKNDPFSFNEYRAGVYHELDDYKLAIRFSEAKELLNKKHLEKTGMNITVRDICAMSGHNPTNIKNSINHKRGIVLGMLEAIEKLAKDY
;
A
#
# COMPACT_ATOMS: atom_id res chain seq x y z
N MET A 1 4.51 1.94 19.48
CA MET A 1 5.03 3.22 18.97
C MET A 1 3.83 4.10 18.66
N LYS A 2 3.70 5.28 19.28
CA LYS A 2 2.62 6.22 18.97
C LYS A 2 2.95 6.84 17.61
N ILE A 3 2.09 6.65 16.61
CA ILE A 3 2.35 7.16 15.27
C ILE A 3 1.95 8.65 15.24
N SER A 4 2.84 9.51 14.77
CA SER A 4 2.64 10.96 14.77
C SER A 4 1.72 11.41 13.63
N TYR A 5 1.15 12.60 13.79
CA TYR A 5 0.36 13.23 12.74
C TYR A 5 1.21 13.48 11.50
N THR A 6 2.47 13.89 11.68
CA THR A 6 3.42 14.09 10.59
C THR A 6 3.73 12.82 9.80
N PHE A 7 3.94 11.69 10.48
CA PHE A 7 4.11 10.40 9.81
C PHE A 7 2.86 10.00 9.00
N THR A 8 1.67 10.29 9.54
CA THR A 8 0.38 10.07 8.85
C THR A 8 0.31 10.85 7.55
N SER A 9 0.65 12.14 7.60
CA SER A 9 0.68 13.00 6.43
C SER A 9 1.63 12.45 5.36
N GLY A 10 2.81 11.94 5.75
CA GLY A 10 3.70 11.25 4.82
C GLY A 10 3.07 10.02 4.14
N ARG A 11 2.34 9.20 4.91
CA ARG A 11 1.61 8.06 4.34
C ARG A 11 0.51 8.48 3.37
N LEU A 12 -0.19 9.59 3.63
CA LEU A 12 -1.21 10.11 2.71
C LEU A 12 -0.63 10.54 1.37
N GLU A 13 0.55 11.18 1.36
CA GLU A 13 1.26 11.48 0.11
C GLU A 13 1.52 10.20 -0.70
N ALA A 14 2.01 9.15 -0.05
CA ALA A 14 2.26 7.87 -0.71
C ALA A 14 0.98 7.25 -1.28
N VAL A 15 -0.13 7.28 -0.54
CA VAL A 15 -1.43 6.80 -1.05
C VAL A 15 -1.88 7.59 -2.28
N PHE A 16 -1.66 8.90 -2.32
CA PHE A 16 -1.99 9.73 -3.48
C PHE A 16 -1.18 9.34 -4.71
N LYS A 17 0.15 9.16 -4.58
CA LYS A 17 0.99 8.66 -5.68
C LYS A 17 0.54 7.28 -6.18
N ILE A 18 0.20 6.38 -5.25
CA ILE A 18 -0.33 5.06 -5.58
C ILE A 18 -1.64 5.19 -6.36
N SER A 19 -2.54 6.08 -5.94
CA SER A 19 -3.80 6.34 -6.63
C SER A 19 -3.57 6.78 -8.07
N ASN A 20 -2.71 7.78 -8.29
CA ASN A 20 -2.39 8.27 -9.63
C ASN A 20 -1.76 7.18 -10.50
N HIS A 21 -0.85 6.38 -9.93
CA HIS A 21 -0.25 5.26 -10.65
C HIS A 21 -1.30 4.22 -11.07
N ILE A 22 -2.23 3.85 -10.20
CA ILE A 22 -3.30 2.89 -10.51
C ILE A 22 -4.27 3.44 -11.56
N GLN A 23 -4.65 4.72 -11.45
CA GLN A 23 -5.66 5.33 -12.32
C GLN A 23 -5.11 5.67 -13.71
N TYR A 24 -3.88 6.16 -13.79
CA TYR A 24 -3.35 6.75 -15.02
C TYR A 24 -2.12 6.02 -15.57
N GLY A 25 -1.41 5.24 -14.76
CA GLY A 25 -0.20 4.52 -15.19
C GLY A 25 0.81 5.45 -15.87
N GLU A 26 1.22 5.11 -17.09
CA GLU A 26 2.15 5.92 -17.90
C GLU A 26 1.54 7.25 -18.38
N LYS A 27 0.21 7.39 -18.38
CA LYS A 27 -0.50 8.61 -18.79
C LYS A 27 -0.65 9.63 -17.65
N ASN A 28 -0.02 9.38 -16.49
CA ASN A 28 -0.11 10.26 -15.35
C ASN A 28 0.51 11.64 -15.66
N ASP A 29 -0.20 12.71 -15.28
CA ASP A 29 0.34 14.06 -15.32
C ASP A 29 1.27 14.27 -14.10
N THR A 30 2.54 13.94 -14.31
CA THR A 30 3.56 14.04 -13.27
C THR A 30 3.80 15.47 -12.77
N ALA A 31 3.52 16.49 -13.59
CA ALA A 31 3.66 17.88 -13.18
C ALA A 31 2.55 18.27 -12.21
N LYS A 32 1.30 17.94 -12.54
CA LYS A 32 0.14 18.16 -11.67
C LYS A 32 0.22 17.37 -10.36
N GLU A 33 0.64 16.10 -10.43
CA GLU A 33 0.89 15.29 -9.24
C GLU A 33 1.90 15.99 -8.31
N LYS A 34 3.04 16.43 -8.87
CA LYS A 34 4.10 17.10 -8.11
C LYS A 34 3.61 18.40 -7.46
N GLU A 35 2.84 19.21 -8.17
CA GLU A 35 2.24 20.45 -7.65
C GLU A 35 1.38 20.17 -6.41
N ILE A 36 0.47 19.20 -6.50
CA ILE A 36 -0.43 18.83 -5.39
C ILE A 36 0.38 18.33 -4.18
N ILE A 37 1.43 17.54 -4.41
CA ILE A 37 2.30 17.02 -3.34
C ILE A 37 3.10 18.14 -2.67
N GLU A 38 3.69 19.04 -3.44
CA GLU A 38 4.46 20.16 -2.89
C GLU A 38 3.58 21.09 -2.06
N LYS A 39 2.38 21.40 -2.55
CA LYS A 39 1.37 22.17 -1.82
C LYS A 39 0.91 21.44 -0.55
N PHE A 40 0.66 20.13 -0.64
CA PHE A 40 0.30 19.32 0.52
C PHE A 40 1.38 19.36 1.60
N ARG A 41 2.65 19.17 1.23
CA ARG A 41 3.80 19.27 2.15
C ARG A 41 3.88 20.63 2.81
N ALA A 42 3.76 21.70 2.02
CA ALA A 42 3.77 23.06 2.53
C ALA A 42 2.65 23.27 3.56
N ASP A 43 1.42 22.91 3.21
CA ASP A 43 0.23 23.00 4.08
C ASP A 43 0.46 22.29 5.43
N VAL A 44 0.86 21.01 5.42
CA VAL A 44 1.02 20.26 6.69
C VAL A 44 2.23 20.74 7.50
N SER A 45 3.27 21.25 6.84
CA SER A 45 4.46 21.80 7.52
C SER A 45 4.18 23.15 8.18
N SER A 46 3.21 23.92 7.67
CA SER A 46 2.75 25.17 8.26
C SER A 46 1.67 24.98 9.33
N GLY A 47 1.35 23.74 9.71
CA GLY A 47 0.37 23.42 10.74
C GLY A 47 -1.09 23.34 10.26
N LYS A 48 -1.33 23.33 8.94
CA LYS A 48 -2.67 23.07 8.41
C LYS A 48 -3.01 21.58 8.56
N SER A 49 -4.27 21.30 8.87
CA SER A 49 -4.77 19.93 8.95
C SER A 49 -4.70 19.26 7.57
N HIS A 50 -4.22 18.02 7.49
CA HIS A 50 -4.22 17.24 6.26
C HIS A 50 -5.64 17.07 5.70
N GLU A 51 -6.67 17.01 6.56
CA GLU A 51 -8.08 16.89 6.18
C GLU A 51 -8.57 18.08 5.34
N ASP A 52 -7.97 19.26 5.52
CA ASP A 52 -8.32 20.49 4.80
C ASP A 52 -7.56 20.65 3.47
N THR A 53 -6.64 19.73 3.17
CA THR A 53 -5.78 19.82 1.99
C THR A 53 -6.49 19.31 0.73
N GLU A 54 -6.03 19.81 -0.41
CA GLU A 54 -6.51 19.36 -1.73
C GLU A 54 -6.23 17.87 -1.95
N LEU A 55 -5.04 17.39 -1.53
CA LEU A 55 -4.65 15.99 -1.64
C LEU A 55 -5.61 15.07 -0.88
N PHE A 56 -6.00 15.43 0.35
CA PHE A 56 -6.94 14.61 1.13
C PHE A 56 -8.32 14.56 0.50
N LYS A 57 -8.81 15.69 -0.02
CA LYS A 57 -10.10 15.75 -0.74
C LYS A 57 -10.06 14.89 -2.00
N ALA A 58 -8.97 14.95 -2.76
CA ALA A 58 -8.77 14.09 -3.92
C ALA A 58 -8.83 12.61 -3.51
N LEU A 59 -8.09 12.19 -2.49
CA LEU A 59 -8.12 10.82 -1.98
C LEU A 59 -9.50 10.36 -1.49
N SER A 60 -10.26 11.27 -0.87
CA SER A 60 -11.60 10.97 -0.36
C SER A 60 -12.64 10.75 -1.47
N SER A 61 -12.36 11.23 -2.69
CA SER A 61 -13.21 11.05 -3.87
C SER A 61 -12.84 9.85 -4.75
N VAL A 62 -11.83 9.06 -4.37
CA VAL A 62 -11.39 7.90 -5.16
C VAL A 62 -12.30 6.70 -4.95
N ASP A 63 -12.81 6.13 -6.04
CA ASP A 63 -13.66 4.92 -6.02
C ASP A 63 -12.87 3.61 -6.13
N GLU A 64 -11.57 3.67 -6.38
CA GLU A 64 -10.71 2.49 -6.49
C GLU A 64 -10.56 1.80 -5.12
N LYS A 65 -11.10 0.58 -5.02
CA LYS A 65 -11.17 -0.20 -3.76
C LYS A 65 -9.80 -0.39 -3.10
N ILE A 66 -8.75 -0.59 -3.90
CA ILE A 66 -7.38 -0.72 -3.36
C ILE A 66 -6.93 0.57 -2.67
N VAL A 67 -7.24 1.72 -3.26
CA VAL A 67 -6.91 3.05 -2.71
C VAL A 67 -7.75 3.34 -1.48
N ILE A 68 -9.07 3.12 -1.53
CA ILE A 68 -9.99 3.29 -0.39
C ILE A 68 -9.51 2.52 0.83
N ASN A 69 -9.16 1.25 0.64
CA ASN A 69 -8.68 0.39 1.74
C ASN A 69 -7.38 0.93 2.35
N ARG A 70 -6.44 1.42 1.54
CA ARG A 70 -5.18 2.01 2.05
C ARG A 70 -5.42 3.33 2.76
N PHE A 71 -6.21 4.22 2.16
CA PHE A 71 -6.55 5.51 2.74
C PHE A 71 -7.25 5.36 4.11
N THR A 72 -8.33 4.58 4.16
CA THR A 72 -9.07 4.30 5.41
C THR A 72 -8.16 3.74 6.50
N ARG A 73 -7.23 2.88 6.10
CA ARG A 73 -6.28 2.23 6.99
C ARG A 73 -5.27 3.23 7.56
N VAL A 74 -4.68 4.10 6.73
CA VAL A 74 -3.80 5.19 7.16
C VAL A 74 -4.48 6.05 8.23
N LEU A 75 -5.76 6.38 8.05
CA LEU A 75 -6.51 7.18 9.02
C LEU A 75 -6.81 6.42 10.33
N LYS A 76 -7.04 5.10 10.26
CA LYS A 76 -7.37 4.29 11.45
C LYS A 76 -6.20 4.04 12.39
N GLU A 77 -4.98 3.79 11.90
CA GLU A 77 -3.86 3.51 12.84
C GLU A 77 -3.16 4.75 13.36
N ASN A 78 -3.32 5.89 12.70
CA ASN A 78 -2.43 7.01 12.95
C ASN A 78 -3.22 8.22 13.44
N THR A 79 -3.64 8.14 14.70
CA THR A 79 -4.29 9.21 15.45
C THR A 79 -3.26 10.02 16.23
N GLY A 80 -2.17 10.43 15.56
CA GLY A 80 -1.20 11.34 16.14
C GLY A 80 -1.83 12.70 16.46
N SER A 81 -1.27 13.43 17.42
CA SER A 81 -1.79 14.76 17.76
C SER A 81 -1.40 15.76 16.68
N LYS A 82 -2.39 16.49 16.15
CA LYS A 82 -2.17 17.58 15.18
C LYS A 82 -1.35 18.75 15.75
N ASN A 83 -1.24 18.83 17.08
CA ASN A 83 -0.51 19.88 17.77
C ASN A 83 0.98 19.55 17.94
N ASP A 84 1.39 18.33 17.59
CA ASP A 84 2.79 17.92 17.69
C ASP A 84 3.61 18.68 16.63
N PRO A 85 4.84 19.16 16.94
CA PRO A 85 5.67 19.87 15.98
C PRO A 85 5.94 19.03 14.73
N PHE A 86 5.92 19.68 13.56
CA PHE A 86 6.18 18.99 12.31
C PHE A 86 7.63 18.51 12.23
N SER A 87 7.83 17.23 11.90
CA SER A 87 9.14 16.61 11.67
C SER A 87 9.28 16.11 10.24
N PHE A 88 10.17 16.71 9.44
CA PHE A 88 10.46 16.24 8.08
C PHE A 88 10.98 14.80 8.03
N ASN A 89 11.68 14.34 9.07
CA ASN A 89 12.17 12.97 9.14
C ASN A 89 11.02 11.98 9.32
N GLU A 90 10.06 12.28 10.20
CA GLU A 90 8.87 11.44 10.39
C GLU A 90 7.98 11.45 9.14
N TYR A 91 7.85 12.61 8.50
CA TYR A 91 7.10 12.74 7.26
C TYR A 91 7.68 11.81 6.19
N ARG A 92 8.99 11.91 5.93
CA ARG A 92 9.69 11.07 4.96
C ARG A 92 9.57 9.59 5.30
N ALA A 93 9.71 9.23 6.58
CA ALA A 93 9.54 7.85 7.03
C ALA A 93 8.13 7.31 6.70
N GLY A 94 7.09 8.14 6.89
CA GLY A 94 5.72 7.80 6.50
C GLY A 94 5.57 7.57 5.00
N VAL A 95 6.17 8.43 4.17
CA VAL A 95 6.16 8.28 2.70
C VAL A 95 6.79 6.95 2.28
N TYR A 96 7.99 6.64 2.78
CA TYR A 96 8.71 5.42 2.41
C TYR A 96 7.96 4.16 2.83
N HIS A 97 7.45 4.14 4.07
CA HIS A 97 6.76 2.98 4.61
C HIS A 97 5.56 2.55 3.75
N GLU A 98 4.69 3.48 3.36
CA GLU A 98 3.47 3.13 2.62
C GLU A 98 3.77 2.76 1.15
N LEU A 99 4.81 3.36 0.54
CA LEU A 99 5.26 2.98 -0.80
C LEU A 99 5.88 1.58 -0.84
N ASP A 100 6.72 1.24 0.15
CA ASP A 100 7.34 -0.09 0.20
C ASP A 100 6.30 -1.18 0.51
N ASP A 101 5.34 -0.90 1.41
CA ASP A 101 4.16 -1.74 1.61
C ASP A 101 3.34 -1.95 0.31
N TYR A 102 3.34 -0.97 -0.60
CA TYR A 102 2.69 -1.10 -1.90
C TYR A 102 3.46 -1.98 -2.87
N LYS A 103 4.78 -1.77 -2.99
CA LYS A 103 5.65 -2.60 -3.85
C LYS A 103 5.60 -4.07 -3.44
N LEU A 104 5.65 -4.36 -2.14
CA LEU A 104 5.53 -5.73 -1.64
C LEU A 104 4.17 -6.34 -2.02
N ALA A 105 3.09 -5.55 -1.96
CA ALA A 105 1.76 -6.01 -2.32
C ALA A 105 1.61 -6.29 -3.82
N ILE A 106 2.26 -5.51 -4.69
CA ILE A 106 2.31 -5.80 -6.13
C ILE A 106 3.00 -7.13 -6.37
N ARG A 107 4.25 -7.29 -5.89
CA ARG A 107 5.05 -8.51 -6.07
C ARG A 107 4.29 -9.76 -5.61
N PHE A 108 3.62 -9.66 -4.46
CA PHE A 108 2.81 -10.76 -3.95
C PHE A 108 1.64 -11.11 -4.87
N SER A 109 0.95 -10.10 -5.41
CA SER A 109 -0.16 -10.31 -6.36
C SER A 109 0.33 -10.98 -7.63
N GLU A 110 1.43 -10.48 -8.20
CA GLU A 110 2.04 -11.02 -9.42
C GLU A 110 2.49 -12.48 -9.22
N ALA A 111 3.16 -12.78 -8.11
CA ALA A 111 3.59 -14.13 -7.80
C ALA A 111 2.40 -15.09 -7.62
N LYS A 112 1.32 -14.63 -6.96
CA LYS A 112 0.09 -15.41 -6.81
C LYS A 112 -0.60 -15.66 -8.15
N GLU A 113 -0.71 -14.65 -9.01
CA GLU A 113 -1.32 -14.78 -10.33
C GLU A 113 -0.53 -15.74 -11.24
N LEU A 114 0.80 -15.63 -11.23
CA LEU A 114 1.67 -16.53 -11.96
C LEU A 114 1.52 -17.98 -11.48
N LEU A 115 1.54 -18.20 -10.16
CA LEU A 115 1.33 -19.52 -9.58
C LEU A 115 -0.06 -20.08 -9.94
N ASN A 116 -1.12 -19.27 -9.86
CA ASN A 116 -2.47 -19.69 -10.24
C ASN A 116 -2.55 -20.08 -11.72
N LYS A 117 -1.92 -19.28 -12.60
CA LYS A 117 -1.88 -19.55 -14.03
C LYS A 117 -1.22 -20.91 -14.32
N LYS A 118 -0.03 -21.15 -13.78
CA LYS A 118 0.69 -22.42 -13.95
C LYS A 118 -0.05 -23.61 -13.33
N HIS A 119 -0.69 -23.40 -12.19
CA HIS A 119 -1.53 -24.43 -11.56
C HIS A 119 -2.69 -24.81 -12.46
N LEU A 120 -3.41 -23.83 -13.00
CA LEU A 120 -4.52 -24.03 -13.92
C LEU A 120 -4.09 -24.77 -15.18
N GLU A 121 -2.94 -24.41 -15.77
CA GLU A 121 -2.37 -25.09 -16.93
C GLU A 121 -2.04 -26.56 -16.65
N LYS A 122 -1.61 -26.89 -15.42
CA LYS A 122 -1.19 -28.24 -15.02
C LYS A 122 -2.35 -29.13 -14.56
N THR A 123 -3.36 -28.57 -13.88
CA THR A 123 -4.40 -29.35 -13.19
C THR A 123 -5.81 -29.12 -13.73
N GLY A 124 -6.02 -28.07 -14.53
CA GLY A 124 -7.34 -27.63 -14.97
C GLY A 124 -8.17 -26.93 -13.87
N MET A 125 -7.57 -26.65 -12.70
CA MET A 125 -8.24 -25.99 -11.58
C MET A 125 -7.48 -24.76 -11.10
N ASN A 126 -8.17 -23.78 -10.53
CA ASN A 126 -7.52 -22.64 -9.87
C ASN A 126 -6.86 -23.08 -8.55
N ILE A 127 -5.71 -22.47 -8.23
CA ILE A 127 -5.03 -22.76 -6.98
C ILE A 127 -5.82 -22.16 -5.80
N THR A 128 -6.05 -22.97 -4.76
CA THR A 128 -6.72 -22.48 -3.56
C THR A 128 -5.71 -21.97 -2.53
N VAL A 129 -6.18 -21.17 -1.57
CA VAL A 129 -5.37 -20.79 -0.41
C VAL A 129 -4.84 -22.02 0.33
N ARG A 130 -5.62 -23.11 0.40
CA ARG A 130 -5.20 -24.35 1.07
C ARG A 130 -4.03 -25.00 0.33
N ASP A 131 -4.06 -25.01 -1.00
CA ASP A 131 -2.98 -25.56 -1.82
C ASP A 131 -1.69 -24.75 -1.64
N ILE A 132 -1.79 -23.42 -1.65
CA ILE A 132 -0.64 -22.53 -1.38
C ILE A 132 -0.07 -22.82 0.02
N CYS A 133 -0.91 -23.04 1.04
CA CYS A 133 -0.44 -23.37 2.39
C CYS A 133 0.28 -24.72 2.41
N ALA A 134 -0.27 -25.73 1.74
CA ALA A 134 0.34 -27.06 1.65
C ALA A 134 1.70 -27.02 0.92
N MET A 135 1.84 -26.19 -0.11
CA MET A 135 3.08 -26.05 -0.89
C MET A 135 4.14 -25.19 -0.20
N SER A 136 3.74 -24.16 0.54
CA SER A 136 4.65 -23.20 1.18
C SER A 136 4.99 -23.54 2.63
N GLY A 137 4.22 -24.41 3.28
CA GLY A 137 4.35 -24.70 4.72
C GLY A 137 3.87 -23.57 5.64
N HIS A 138 3.32 -22.48 5.09
CA HIS A 138 2.77 -21.37 5.88
C HIS A 138 1.31 -21.63 6.29
N ASN A 139 0.91 -21.09 7.44
CA ASN A 139 -0.45 -21.29 7.92
C ASN A 139 -1.49 -20.50 7.07
N PRO A 140 -2.76 -20.96 7.00
CA PRO A 140 -3.81 -20.31 6.22
C PRO A 140 -4.15 -18.89 6.67
N THR A 141 -4.01 -18.58 7.96
CA THR A 141 -4.30 -17.25 8.51
C THR A 141 -3.27 -16.22 8.03
N ASN A 142 -1.99 -16.57 7.98
CA ASN A 142 -0.90 -15.74 7.51
C ASN A 142 -1.05 -15.47 6.01
N ILE A 143 -1.34 -16.51 5.23
CA ILE A 143 -1.60 -16.39 3.79
C ILE A 143 -2.83 -15.51 3.54
N LYS A 144 -3.95 -15.74 4.24
CA LYS A 144 -5.14 -14.87 4.14
C LYS A 144 -4.85 -13.43 4.55
N ASN A 145 -4.08 -13.22 5.61
CA ASN A 145 -3.78 -11.89 6.10
C ASN A 145 -2.91 -11.11 5.13
N SER A 146 -1.90 -11.73 4.51
CA SER A 146 -1.11 -11.04 3.49
C SER A 146 -1.88 -10.83 2.18
N ILE A 147 -2.76 -11.75 1.79
CA ILE A 147 -3.67 -11.58 0.65
C ILE A 147 -4.63 -10.40 0.88
N ASN A 148 -5.21 -10.29 2.09
CA ASN A 148 -6.32 -9.38 2.35
C ASN A 148 -5.90 -8.02 2.92
N HIS A 149 -4.80 -7.95 3.69
CA HIS A 149 -4.50 -6.76 4.49
C HIS A 149 -3.35 -5.91 3.93
N LYS A 150 -2.66 -6.33 2.86
CA LYS A 150 -1.57 -5.58 2.18
C LYS A 150 -0.62 -4.90 3.19
N ARG A 151 -0.34 -5.61 4.27
CA ARG A 151 0.34 -5.18 5.50
C ARG A 151 1.28 -6.29 5.91
N GLY A 152 2.52 -5.94 6.21
CA GLY A 152 3.48 -6.89 6.74
C GLY A 152 3.50 -8.16 5.90
N ILE A 153 3.57 -8.01 4.57
CA ILE A 153 3.89 -9.14 3.71
C ILE A 153 5.21 -9.65 4.27
N VAL A 154 5.12 -10.77 4.98
CA VAL A 154 6.27 -11.37 5.62
C VAL A 154 7.19 -11.69 4.46
N LEU A 155 8.35 -11.04 4.41
CA LEU A 155 9.22 -11.11 3.25
C LEU A 155 9.52 -12.56 2.87
N GLY A 156 9.75 -13.42 3.87
CA GLY A 156 9.93 -14.85 3.67
C GLY A 156 8.73 -15.58 3.04
N MET A 157 7.50 -15.11 3.27
CA MET A 157 6.30 -15.67 2.63
C MET A 157 6.13 -15.18 1.19
N LEU A 158 6.48 -13.92 0.91
CA LEU A 158 6.56 -13.43 -0.46
C LEU A 158 7.60 -14.23 -1.25
N GLU A 159 8.80 -14.38 -0.71
CA GLU A 159 9.88 -15.16 -1.30
C GLU A 159 9.47 -16.62 -1.52
N ALA A 160 8.74 -17.22 -0.57
CA ALA A 160 8.21 -18.58 -0.71
C ALA A 160 7.22 -18.69 -1.89
N ILE A 161 6.29 -17.73 -2.04
CA ILE A 161 5.31 -17.75 -3.14
C ILE A 161 5.97 -17.42 -4.47
N GLU A 162 6.93 -16.49 -4.51
CA GLU A 162 7.72 -16.18 -5.71
C GLU A 162 8.52 -17.41 -6.18
N LYS A 163 9.16 -18.12 -5.23
CA LYS A 163 9.87 -19.37 -5.52
C LYS A 163 8.92 -20.45 -6.02
N LEU A 164 7.78 -20.65 -5.34
CA LEU A 164 6.76 -21.59 -5.79
C LEU A 164 6.29 -21.25 -7.20
N ALA A 165 5.90 -20.01 -7.47
CA ALA A 165 5.46 -19.57 -8.80
C ALA A 165 6.52 -19.82 -9.87
N LYS A 166 7.80 -19.61 -9.55
CA LYS A 166 8.91 -19.87 -10.46
C LYS A 166 9.10 -21.36 -10.75
N ASP A 167 9.04 -22.19 -9.71
CA ASP A 167 9.36 -23.63 -9.76
C ASP A 167 8.16 -24.52 -10.16
N TYR A 168 6.92 -24.01 -10.09
CA TYR A 168 5.67 -24.74 -10.38
C TYR A 168 5.54 -25.20 -11.83
#